data_AF-A0A5P2HBR7-F1
#
_entry.id   AF-A0A5P2HBR7-F1
#
_cell.length_a   1.000
_cell.length_b   1.000
_cell.length_c   1.000
_cell.angle_alpha   90.00
_cell.angle_beta   90.00
_cell.angle_gamma   90.00
#
_symmetry.space_group_name_H-M   'P 1'
#
loop_
_entity.id
_entity.type
_entity.pdbx_description
1 polymer ?
#
loop_
_entity_poly.entity_id
_entity_poly.type
_entity_poly.pdbx_seq_one_letter_code
_entity_poly.pdbx_strand_id
1 'polypeptide(L)'
;MQLDFNRAPLTSGTTPGTERARQSSGKSAGSAASPRRRRKVEPPHWERGYRSHYYRNDRGEKLGEVRLSDRGELPVVYRWAAGNYSGAEGSLVHARARVEETVGFGMRQLSLF
;
A
#
# COMPACT_ATOMS: atom_id res chain seq x y z
N MET A 1 3.81 20.27 45.33
CA MET A 1 4.09 18.86 44.98
C MET A 1 4.67 18.87 43.58
N GLN A 2 5.97 18.63 43.47
CA GLN A 2 6.74 18.68 42.22
C GLN A 2 7.10 17.24 41.89
N LEU A 3 6.67 16.75 40.72
CA LEU A 3 6.88 15.37 40.28
C LEU A 3 7.97 15.37 39.21
N ASP A 4 9.12 14.81 39.57
CA ASP A 4 10.26 14.52 38.71
C ASP A 4 9.93 13.41 37.69
N PHE A 5 10.16 13.69 36.40
CA PHE A 5 10.03 12.73 35.30
C PHE A 5 11.40 12.18 34.86
N ASN A 6 12.12 11.56 35.79
CA ASN A 6 13.37 10.86 35.45
C ASN A 6 13.11 9.37 35.18
N ARG A 7 12.92 9.01 33.91
CA ARG A 7 13.24 7.66 33.39
C ARG A 7 13.58 7.72 31.90
N ALA A 8 14.86 7.52 31.60
CA ALA A 8 15.47 7.39 30.26
C ALA A 8 15.54 5.88 29.83
N PRO A 9 16.28 5.46 28.78
CA PRO A 9 16.45 5.95 27.39
C PRO A 9 16.33 4.81 26.34
N LEU A 10 16.74 5.10 25.09
CA LEU A 10 17.33 4.21 24.06
C LEU A 10 16.42 3.68 22.95
N THR A 11 16.45 4.34 21.79
CA THR A 11 16.89 3.66 20.55
C THR A 11 17.76 4.61 19.73
N SER A 12 19.00 4.19 19.53
CA SER A 12 20.03 4.89 18.78
C SER A 12 19.68 4.86 17.29
N GLY A 13 19.46 6.04 16.72
CA GLY A 13 19.49 6.23 15.28
C GLY A 13 20.93 6.34 14.80
N THR A 14 21.40 5.33 14.07
CA THR A 14 22.63 5.40 13.28
C THR A 14 22.42 4.70 11.93
N THR A 15 22.34 5.50 10.88
CA THR A 15 22.93 5.20 9.55
C THR A 15 24.19 6.09 9.42
N PRO A 16 25.13 5.96 8.45
CA PRO A 16 25.29 5.01 7.31
C PRO A 16 26.74 4.44 7.18
N GLY A 17 27.04 3.66 6.12
CA GLY A 17 28.42 3.37 5.63
C GLY A 17 28.73 1.86 5.51
N THR A 18 28.75 1.30 4.30
CA THR A 18 29.94 1.07 3.42
C THR A 18 30.96 0.08 3.99
N GLU A 19 31.06 -1.12 3.38
CA GLU A 19 32.29 -1.87 3.01
C GLU A 19 31.91 -3.34 2.69
N ARG A 20 31.78 -3.75 1.43
CA ARG A 20 32.79 -4.34 0.52
C ARG A 20 33.42 -5.68 0.98
N ALA A 21 33.02 -6.72 0.24
CA ALA A 21 33.79 -7.90 -0.17
C ALA A 21 34.08 -9.05 0.84
N ARG A 22 33.51 -10.22 0.53
CA ARG A 22 34.31 -11.34 -0.02
C ARG A 22 33.46 -12.36 -0.78
N GLN A 23 33.93 -12.65 -2.01
CA GLN A 23 33.56 -13.77 -2.88
C GLN A 23 33.86 -15.11 -2.16
N SER A 24 33.24 -16.25 -2.45
CA SER A 24 33.20 -16.96 -3.74
C SER A 24 32.40 -18.26 -3.60
N SER A 25 31.69 -18.69 -4.65
CA SER A 25 31.74 -20.07 -5.20
C SER A 25 30.63 -20.30 -6.24
N GLY A 26 30.96 -21.02 -7.32
CA GLY A 26 29.98 -21.62 -8.22
C GLY A 26 29.99 -21.10 -9.66
N LYS A 27 30.94 -21.59 -10.47
CA LYS A 27 30.82 -21.66 -11.93
C LYS A 27 29.72 -22.67 -12.28
N SER A 28 28.73 -22.28 -13.07
CA SER A 28 28.11 -23.17 -14.04
C SER A 28 27.76 -22.38 -15.30
N ALA A 29 28.34 -22.83 -16.42
CA ALA A 29 27.98 -22.37 -17.74
C ALA A 29 26.65 -23.01 -18.13
N GLY A 30 25.67 -22.18 -18.47
CA GLY A 30 24.38 -22.57 -19.01
C GLY A 30 23.90 -21.45 -19.91
N SER A 31 23.83 -21.75 -21.21
CA SER A 31 23.40 -20.83 -22.26
C SER A 31 21.92 -20.46 -22.12
N ALA A 32 21.57 -19.28 -22.65
CA ALA A 32 20.23 -18.82 -22.99
C ALA A 32 19.24 -18.51 -21.85
N ALA A 33 19.19 -17.23 -21.47
CA ALA A 33 18.04 -16.34 -21.64
C ALA A 33 18.25 -15.13 -20.72
N SER A 34 18.43 -13.94 -21.30
CA SER A 34 18.35 -12.70 -20.51
C SER A 34 17.08 -12.76 -19.67
N PRO A 35 17.15 -12.66 -18.32
CA PRO A 35 15.94 -12.54 -17.53
C PRO A 35 15.33 -11.21 -17.92
N ARG A 36 14.31 -11.28 -18.77
CA ARG A 36 13.51 -10.16 -19.24
C ARG A 36 13.12 -9.40 -17.98
N ARG A 37 13.82 -8.28 -17.70
CA ARG A 37 13.64 -7.46 -16.49
C ARG A 37 12.14 -7.33 -16.31
N ARG A 38 11.57 -8.01 -15.31
CA ARG A 38 10.20 -7.76 -14.89
C ARG A 38 10.15 -6.26 -14.67
N ARG A 39 9.39 -5.54 -15.49
CA ARG A 39 9.16 -4.11 -15.29
C ARG A 39 8.80 -3.98 -13.81
N LYS A 40 9.47 -3.06 -13.11
CA LYS A 40 9.08 -2.72 -11.74
C LYS A 40 7.67 -2.16 -11.85
N VAL A 41 6.67 -3.02 -11.71
CA VAL A 41 5.27 -2.60 -11.55
C VAL A 41 5.26 -1.93 -10.21
N GLU A 42 5.10 -0.61 -10.21
CA GLU A 42 5.03 0.17 -8.99
C GLU A 42 3.80 -0.34 -8.21
N PRO A 43 3.92 -0.59 -6.90
CA PRO A 43 2.78 -1.04 -6.13
C PRO A 43 1.66 -0.01 -6.26
N PRO A 44 0.39 -0.46 -6.34
CA PRO A 44 -0.73 0.46 -6.31
C PRO A 44 -0.65 1.37 -5.08
N HIS A 45 -1.04 2.62 -5.25
CA HIS A 45 -0.85 3.65 -4.23
C HIS A 45 -2.14 4.42 -3.99
N TRP A 46 -2.21 5.03 -2.80
CA TRP A 46 -3.28 5.92 -2.42
C TRP A 46 -2.94 7.37 -2.77
N GLU A 47 -3.74 7.96 -3.64
CA GLU A 47 -3.75 9.38 -3.91
C GLU A 47 -4.78 10.06 -3.00
N ARG A 48 -4.37 11.12 -2.28
CA ARG A 48 -5.23 11.86 -1.36
C ARG A 48 -5.75 13.12 -2.03
N GLY A 49 -7.07 13.19 -2.20
CA GLY A 49 -7.80 14.41 -2.53
C GLY A 49 -8.34 15.12 -1.28
N TYR A 50 -9.13 16.17 -1.50
CA TYR A 50 -9.64 17.03 -0.42
C TYR A 50 -10.61 16.31 0.55
N ARG A 51 -11.58 15.55 0.02
CA ARG A 51 -12.53 14.71 0.78
C ARG A 51 -12.67 13.29 0.24
N SER A 52 -11.81 12.96 -0.72
CA SER A 52 -11.79 11.69 -1.43
C SER A 52 -10.38 11.16 -1.45
N HIS A 53 -10.23 9.85 -1.41
CA HIS A 53 -9.00 9.13 -1.60
C HIS A 53 -9.19 8.21 -2.78
N TYR A 54 -8.18 8.11 -3.64
CA TYR A 54 -8.22 7.28 -4.83
C TYR A 54 -7.14 6.23 -4.72
N TYR A 55 -7.49 4.98 -4.98
CA TYR A 55 -6.52 3.91 -5.11
C TYR A 55 -6.21 3.74 -6.59
N ARG A 56 -4.93 3.88 -6.97
CA ARG A 56 -4.50 3.86 -8.37
C ARG A 56 -3.41 2.84 -8.62
N ASN A 57 -3.38 2.29 -9.84
CA ASN A 57 -2.28 1.44 -10.30
C ASN A 57 -1.10 2.27 -10.86
N ASP A 58 -0.05 1.57 -11.28
CA ASP A 58 1.13 2.16 -11.94
C ASP A 58 0.80 2.89 -13.24
N ARG A 59 -0.31 2.53 -13.89
CA ARG A 59 -0.80 3.16 -15.13
C ARG A 59 -1.65 4.40 -14.88
N GLY A 60 -1.89 4.74 -13.61
CA GLY A 60 -2.78 5.84 -13.22
C GLY A 60 -4.27 5.54 -13.31
N GLU A 61 -4.66 4.29 -13.58
CA GLU A 61 -6.05 3.85 -13.60
C GLU A 61 -6.61 3.79 -12.17
N LYS A 62 -7.83 4.30 -12.00
CA LYS A 62 -8.55 4.30 -10.72
C LYS A 62 -9.09 2.91 -10.43
N LEU A 63 -8.51 2.25 -9.43
CA LEU A 63 -8.94 0.93 -8.94
C LEU A 63 -10.06 1.04 -7.90
N GLY A 64 -10.05 2.12 -7.13
CA GLY A 64 -11.10 2.38 -6.16
C GLY A 64 -11.06 3.79 -5.60
N GLU A 65 -12.06 4.11 -4.78
CA GLU A 65 -12.15 5.37 -4.08
C GLU A 65 -12.76 5.22 -2.70
N VAL A 66 -12.41 6.16 -1.82
CA VAL A 66 -13.03 6.36 -0.52
C VAL A 66 -13.38 7.83 -0.38
N ARG A 67 -14.65 8.16 -0.16
CA ARG A 67 -15.13 9.52 0.06
C ARG A 67 -15.81 9.60 1.43
N LEU A 68 -15.50 10.67 2.17
CA LEU A 68 -16.26 11.00 3.37
C LEU A 68 -17.63 11.55 2.97
N SER A 69 -18.70 11.14 3.68
CA SER A 69 -20.06 11.66 3.50
C SER A 69 -20.09 13.20 3.51
N ASP A 70 -21.08 13.76 2.82
CA ASP A 70 -21.17 15.20 2.67
C ASP A 70 -21.50 15.92 3.99
N ARG A 71 -21.20 17.23 4.04
CA ARG A 71 -21.48 18.00 5.25
C ARG A 71 -22.99 18.07 5.44
N GLY A 72 -23.47 17.61 6.60
CA GLY A 72 -24.89 17.54 6.92
C GLY A 72 -25.53 16.17 6.66
N GLU A 73 -24.79 15.20 6.10
CA GLU A 73 -25.28 13.84 5.94
C GLU A 73 -24.99 13.00 7.20
N LEU A 74 -26.05 12.51 7.86
CA LEU A 74 -25.97 11.63 9.03
C LEU A 74 -26.48 10.21 8.67
N PRO A 75 -25.79 9.14 9.11
CA PRO A 75 -24.54 9.15 9.87
C PRO A 75 -23.32 9.58 9.04
N VAL A 76 -22.32 10.19 9.70
CA VAL A 76 -21.05 10.53 9.05
C VAL A 76 -20.27 9.24 8.80
N VAL A 77 -20.16 8.84 7.52
CA VAL A 77 -19.54 7.57 7.12
C VAL A 77 -18.56 7.76 5.96
N TYR A 78 -17.61 6.85 5.85
CA TYR A 78 -16.72 6.74 4.70
C TYR A 78 -17.32 5.79 3.68
N ARG A 79 -17.79 6.34 2.57
CA ARG A 79 -18.26 5.55 1.43
C ARG A 79 -17.07 5.11 0.61
N TRP A 80 -17.04 3.86 0.21
CA TRP A 80 -16.00 3.32 -0.64
C TRP A 80 -16.59 2.61 -1.85
N ALA A 81 -15.84 2.61 -2.95
CA ALA A 81 -16.19 1.90 -4.17
C ALA A 81 -14.94 1.34 -4.85
N ALA A 82 -15.03 0.12 -5.37
CA ALA A 82 -13.97 -0.55 -6.11
C ALA A 82 -14.58 -1.52 -7.13
N GLY A 83 -14.35 -1.27 -8.42
CA GLY A 83 -15.01 -2.00 -9.49
C GLY A 83 -16.53 -1.97 -9.35
N ASN A 84 -17.16 -3.16 -9.25
CA ASN A 84 -18.61 -3.31 -9.08
C ASN A 84 -19.08 -3.34 -7.61
N TYR A 85 -18.16 -3.20 -6.66
CA TYR A 85 -18.49 -3.24 -5.24
C TYR A 85 -18.45 -1.84 -4.66
N SER A 86 -19.37 -1.58 -3.74
CA SER A 86 -19.41 -0.34 -2.97
C SER A 86 -19.96 -0.62 -1.58
N GLY A 87 -19.64 0.26 -0.64
CA GLY A 87 -20.08 0.13 0.74
C GLY A 87 -19.82 1.39 1.55
N ALA A 88 -20.15 1.32 2.84
CA ALA A 88 -19.90 2.39 3.79
C ALA A 88 -19.28 1.81 5.06
N GLU A 89 -18.29 2.51 5.61
CA GLU A 89 -17.58 2.12 6.82
C GLU A 89 -17.48 3.33 7.77
N GLY A 90 -17.46 3.07 9.09
CA GLY A 90 -17.35 4.13 10.10
C GLY A 90 -15.95 4.76 10.19
N SER A 91 -14.95 4.20 9.51
CA SER A 91 -13.56 4.63 9.61
C SER A 91 -12.85 4.56 8.26
N LEU A 92 -12.02 5.57 7.98
CA LEU A 92 -11.24 5.67 6.75
C LEU A 92 -10.33 4.46 6.53
N VAL A 93 -9.74 3.94 7.60
CA VAL A 93 -8.82 2.79 7.52
C VAL A 93 -9.56 1.54 7.06
N HIS A 94 -10.75 1.30 7.61
CA HIS A 94 -11.59 0.17 7.23
C HIS A 94 -12.08 0.31 5.78
N ALA A 95 -12.52 1.51 5.39
CA ALA A 95 -12.93 1.79 4.01
C ALA A 95 -11.78 1.55 3.01
N ARG A 96 -10.55 1.97 3.33
CA ARG A 96 -9.37 1.70 2.49
C ARG A 96 -9.04 0.21 2.41
N ALA A 97 -9.07 -0.48 3.55
CA ALA A 97 -8.84 -1.92 3.59
C ALA A 97 -9.84 -2.68 2.71
N ARG A 98 -11.13 -2.29 2.72
CA ARG A 98 -12.14 -2.88 1.84
C ARG A 98 -11.86 -2.68 0.35
N VAL A 99 -11.41 -1.49 -0.04
CA VAL A 99 -10.98 -1.22 -1.41
C VAL A 99 -9.80 -2.10 -1.78
N GLU A 100 -8.78 -2.18 -0.94
CA GLU A 100 -7.59 -3.02 -1.18
C GLU A 100 -7.96 -4.51 -1.28
N GLU A 101 -8.82 -5.02 -0.40
CA GLU A 101 -9.34 -6.39 -0.43
C GLU A 101 -10.08 -6.66 -1.73
N THR A 102 -11.00 -5.78 -2.11
CA THR A 102 -11.83 -5.94 -3.31
C THR A 102 -10.99 -5.89 -4.59
N VAL A 103 -10.05 -4.94 -4.65
CA VAL A 103 -9.12 -4.82 -5.78
C VAL A 103 -8.16 -5.99 -5.82
N GLY A 104 -7.63 -6.42 -4.68
CA GLY A 104 -6.80 -7.61 -4.57
C GLY A 104 -7.53 -8.89 -4.98
N PHE A 105 -8.83 -8.99 -4.68
CA PHE A 105 -9.69 -10.08 -5.14
C PHE A 105 -9.91 -10.02 -6.67
N GLY A 106 -10.22 -8.85 -7.21
CA GLY A 106 -10.37 -8.64 -8.66
C GLY A 106 -9.07 -8.86 -9.45
N MET A 107 -7.91 -8.50 -8.90
CA MET A 107 -6.60 -8.78 -9.49
C MET A 107 -6.23 -10.27 -9.46
N ARG A 108 -6.79 -11.02 -8.51
CA ARG A 108 -6.65 -12.48 -8.41
C ARG A 108 -7.73 -13.23 -9.15
N GLN A 109 -8.50 -12.57 -10.03
CA GLN A 109 -9.56 -13.21 -10.82
C GLN A 109 -9.06 -14.56 -11.31
N LEU A 110 -9.61 -15.60 -10.69
CA LEU A 110 -9.16 -16.98 -10.83
C LEU A 110 -9.23 -17.29 -12.32
N SER A 111 -8.12 -17.75 -12.90
CA SER A 111 -8.14 -18.32 -14.25
C SER A 111 -9.16 -19.45 -14.24
N LEU A 112 -10.35 -19.17 -14.76
CA LEU A 112 -11.48 -20.08 -14.82
C LEU A 112 -11.37 -21.00 -16.03
N PHE A 113 -10.17 -21.48 -16.39
CA PHE A 113 -9.96 -22.51 -17.41
C PHE A 113 -8.65 -23.26 -17.14
#